data_AF-A0A973JBH2-F1
#
_entry.id   AF-A0A973JBH2-F1
#
_cell.length_a   1.000
_cell.length_b   1.000
_cell.length_c   1.000
_cell.angle_alpha   90.00
_cell.angle_beta   90.00
_cell.angle_gamma   90.00
#
_symmetry.space_group_name_H-M   'P 1'
#
loop_
_entity.id
_entity.type
_entity.pdbx_description
1 polymer ?
#
loop_
_entity_poly.entity_id
_entity_poly.type
_entity_poly.pdbx_seq_one_letter_code
_entity_poly.pdbx_strand_id
1 'polypeptide(L)'
;MQSNKEVHLSSESKVPVSAYYGSMTFDHKAMRARLPKEVFAALQDTIKAGKKIPESIAGVVAHGMKEWAMEKGATHYTHWFQPMTGSTAEKHDAFLSIDRDGTPIERFSGEQLIQGEPDASSFPSGGMRTTFEARGYTAWDPSSPAFLMKGGNNLTLCIPTVFISYHGEALDSKTPLLRSMDAVSKSAIRLLEILGVNGVTRVKTFAGCEQEYFLIDKKFYTQRPDLVMTGRTLLGALPPKGQQLEDHYFGSIPDRVLEFMQEVEQELYLLGIPAKTRHNEVAPHQFEIAPIFE
;
A
#
# COMPACT_ATOMS: atom_id res chain seq x y z
N MET A 1 -7.18 -21.84 -44.10
CA MET A 1 -6.17 -22.47 -43.23
C MET A 1 -6.07 -21.66 -41.95
N GLN A 2 -6.79 -22.07 -40.91
CA GLN A 2 -6.65 -21.49 -39.57
C GLN A 2 -5.30 -21.97 -39.01
N SER A 3 -4.36 -21.04 -38.90
CA SER A 3 -3.13 -21.27 -38.15
C SER A 3 -3.51 -21.40 -36.68
N ASN A 4 -3.44 -22.64 -36.16
CA ASN A 4 -3.37 -22.90 -34.72
C ASN A 4 -2.10 -22.21 -34.21
N LYS A 5 -2.24 -21.01 -33.66
CA LYS A 5 -1.20 -20.46 -32.77
C LYS A 5 -1.27 -21.29 -31.48
N GLU A 6 -0.32 -22.20 -31.30
CA GLU A 6 -0.08 -22.81 -30.01
C GLU A 6 0.17 -21.69 -28.99
N VAL A 7 -0.68 -21.62 -27.96
CA VAL A 7 -0.50 -20.69 -26.85
C VAL A 7 0.67 -21.22 -26.03
N HIS A 8 1.87 -20.66 -26.24
CA HIS A 8 3.02 -20.89 -25.37
C HIS A 8 2.81 -20.16 -24.04
N LEU A 9 2.14 -20.84 -23.11
CA LEU A 9 2.09 -20.48 -21.70
C LEU A 9 3.52 -20.58 -21.12
N SER A 10 4.08 -19.45 -20.69
CA SER A 10 5.40 -19.41 -20.02
C SER A 10 5.41 -20.33 -18.80
N SER A 11 6.55 -20.92 -18.44
CA SER A 11 6.64 -21.86 -17.31
C SER A 11 6.19 -21.30 -15.96
N GLU A 12 6.22 -19.98 -15.80
CA GLU A 12 5.73 -19.27 -14.61
C GLU A 12 4.20 -19.29 -14.48
N SER A 13 3.47 -19.45 -15.59
CA SER A 13 1.99 -19.53 -15.63
C SER A 13 1.38 -20.79 -15.00
N LYS A 14 2.21 -21.72 -14.50
CA LYS A 14 1.75 -23.02 -13.96
C LYS A 14 1.61 -23.04 -12.43
N VAL A 15 2.02 -21.97 -11.74
CA VAL A 15 1.96 -21.92 -10.27
C VAL A 15 0.62 -21.31 -9.84
N PRO A 16 -0.17 -21.98 -8.99
CA PRO A 16 -1.39 -21.41 -8.43
C PRO A 16 -1.12 -20.09 -7.70
N VAL A 17 -1.99 -19.09 -7.87
CA VAL A 17 -1.88 -17.77 -7.20
C VAL A 17 -1.64 -17.90 -5.70
N SER A 18 -2.31 -18.86 -5.05
CA SER A 18 -2.18 -19.14 -3.62
C SER A 18 -0.75 -19.47 -3.16
N ALA A 19 0.15 -19.87 -4.06
CA ALA A 19 1.53 -20.19 -3.71
C ALA A 19 2.41 -18.94 -3.53
N TYR A 20 2.09 -17.84 -4.23
CA TYR A 20 2.85 -16.59 -4.18
C TYR A 20 2.06 -15.39 -3.65
N TYR A 21 0.77 -15.56 -3.37
CA TYR A 21 -0.07 -14.53 -2.76
C TYR A 21 0.53 -14.02 -1.44
N GLY A 22 0.68 -12.70 -1.31
CA GLY A 22 1.26 -12.03 -0.14
C GLY A 22 2.75 -12.33 0.06
N SER A 23 3.44 -12.93 -0.90
CA SER A 23 4.84 -13.33 -0.73
C SER A 23 5.82 -12.15 -0.60
N MET A 24 5.41 -10.94 -0.97
CA MET A 24 6.13 -9.68 -0.78
C MET A 24 5.61 -8.87 0.40
N THR A 25 4.79 -9.48 1.28
CA THR A 25 4.19 -8.81 2.43
C THR A 25 4.59 -9.54 3.72
N PHE A 26 4.97 -8.78 4.74
CA PHE A 26 5.28 -9.26 6.08
C PHE A 26 3.98 -9.53 6.85
N ASP A 27 3.18 -10.45 6.30
CA ASP A 27 1.85 -10.81 6.76
C ASP A 27 1.88 -11.71 8.01
N HIS A 28 0.72 -12.19 8.44
CA HIS A 28 0.60 -13.11 9.58
C HIS A 28 1.43 -14.39 9.41
N LYS A 29 1.55 -14.92 8.19
CA LYS A 29 2.34 -16.13 7.90
C LYS A 29 3.83 -15.85 8.02
N ALA A 30 4.31 -14.75 7.43
CA ALA A 30 5.69 -14.31 7.51
C ALA A 30 6.09 -13.98 8.96
N MET A 31 5.26 -13.20 9.66
CA MET A 31 5.46 -12.88 11.08
C MET A 31 5.55 -14.14 11.94
N ARG A 32 4.66 -15.11 11.75
CA ARG A 32 4.68 -16.37 12.52
C ARG A 32 5.93 -17.21 12.26
N ALA A 33 6.49 -17.14 11.07
CA ALA A 33 7.71 -17.87 10.71
C ALA A 33 8.98 -17.18 11.22
N ARG A 34 8.96 -15.86 11.42
CA ARG A 34 10.15 -15.04 11.72
C ARG A 34 10.26 -14.59 13.15
N LEU A 35 9.13 -14.51 13.87
CA LEU A 35 9.09 -14.00 15.22
C LEU A 35 9.00 -15.15 16.23
N PRO A 36 9.65 -15.03 17.41
CA PRO A 36 9.40 -15.94 18.52
C PRO A 36 7.92 -16.01 18.86
N LYS A 37 7.43 -17.20 19.27
CA LYS A 37 6.02 -17.47 19.53
C LYS A 37 5.36 -16.43 20.45
N GLU A 38 6.05 -16.04 21.52
CA GLU A 38 5.57 -15.07 22.50
C GLU A 38 5.49 -13.65 21.93
N VAL A 39 6.52 -13.23 21.18
CA VAL A 39 6.56 -11.93 20.50
C VAL A 39 5.47 -11.82 19.45
N PHE A 40 5.26 -12.88 18.67
CA PHE A 40 4.19 -12.96 17.69
C PHE A 40 2.81 -12.82 18.34
N ALA A 41 2.54 -13.59 19.41
CA ALA A 41 1.29 -13.51 20.14
C ALA A 41 1.06 -12.10 20.72
N ALA A 42 2.08 -11.52 21.37
CA ALA A 42 2.01 -10.18 21.93
C ALA A 42 1.75 -9.10 20.87
N LEU A 43 2.38 -9.20 19.69
CA LEU A 43 2.14 -8.30 18.57
C LEU A 43 0.69 -8.41 18.06
N GLN A 44 0.20 -9.64 17.87
CA GLN A 44 -1.18 -9.88 17.42
C GLN A 44 -2.22 -9.35 18.41
N ASP A 45 -2.00 -9.55 19.71
CA ASP A 45 -2.90 -9.05 20.75
C ASP A 45 -2.87 -7.52 20.81
N THR A 46 -1.70 -6.90 20.60
CA THR A 46 -1.54 -5.45 20.51
C THR A 46 -2.31 -4.87 19.33
N ILE A 47 -2.19 -5.47 18.14
CA ILE A 47 -2.91 -5.06 16.92
C ILE A 47 -4.41 -5.19 17.13
N LYS A 48 -4.89 -6.33 17.64
CA LYS A 48 -6.32 -6.57 17.90
C LYS A 48 -6.89 -5.59 18.92
N ALA A 49 -6.12 -5.24 19.94
CA ALA A 49 -6.53 -4.31 20.98
C ALA A 49 -6.36 -2.83 20.59
N GLY A 50 -5.71 -2.52 19.47
CA GLY A 50 -5.39 -1.15 19.06
C GLY A 50 -4.47 -0.42 20.06
N LYS A 51 -3.53 -1.14 20.69
CA LYS A 51 -2.63 -0.61 21.72
C LYS A 51 -1.28 -0.21 21.14
N LYS A 52 -0.52 0.62 21.89
CA LYS A 52 0.88 0.91 21.58
C LYS A 52 1.72 -0.38 21.63
N ILE A 53 2.58 -0.57 20.64
CA ILE A 53 3.55 -1.67 20.61
C ILE A 53 4.52 -1.53 21.79
N PRO A 54 4.65 -2.57 22.65
CA PRO A 54 5.66 -2.56 23.70
C PRO A 54 7.07 -2.48 23.13
N GLU A 55 7.89 -1.60 23.69
CA GLU A 55 9.31 -1.46 23.30
C GLU A 55 10.08 -2.77 23.45
N SER A 56 9.69 -3.60 24.43
CA SER A 56 10.26 -4.92 24.68
C SER A 56 10.11 -5.89 23.50
N ILE A 57 9.07 -5.75 22.68
CA ILE A 57 8.87 -6.61 21.49
C ILE A 57 9.33 -5.93 20.20
N ALA A 58 9.38 -4.60 20.17
CA ALA A 58 9.67 -3.82 18.98
C ALA A 58 11.03 -4.13 18.36
N GLY A 59 12.07 -4.28 19.18
CA GLY A 59 13.41 -4.64 18.70
C GLY A 59 13.45 -6.01 18.03
N VAL A 60 12.72 -6.99 18.58
CA VAL A 60 12.63 -8.34 18.01
C VAL A 60 11.83 -8.34 16.71
N VAL A 61 10.74 -7.56 16.66
CA VAL A 61 9.94 -7.40 15.44
C VAL A 61 10.75 -6.73 14.33
N ALA A 62 11.46 -5.64 14.64
CA ALA A 62 12.33 -4.95 13.70
C ALA A 62 13.42 -5.89 13.15
N HIS A 63 14.08 -6.65 14.02
CA HIS A 63 15.07 -7.62 13.58
C HIS A 63 14.46 -8.69 12.65
N GLY A 64 13.35 -9.31 13.04
CA GLY A 64 12.69 -10.32 12.20
C GLY A 64 12.19 -9.79 10.85
N MET A 65 11.70 -8.54 10.82
CA MET A 65 11.27 -7.85 9.61
C MET A 65 12.46 -7.53 8.69
N LYS A 66 13.58 -7.07 9.26
CA LYS A 66 14.82 -6.78 8.53
C LYS A 66 15.38 -8.04 7.87
N GLU A 67 15.55 -9.13 8.63
CA GLU A 67 16.06 -10.39 8.09
C GLU A 67 15.15 -10.93 6.96
N TRP A 68 13.84 -10.88 7.16
CA TRP A 68 12.88 -11.26 6.12
C TRP A 68 13.01 -10.42 4.84
N ALA A 69 13.19 -9.11 4.98
CA ALA A 69 13.34 -8.19 3.86
C ALA A 69 14.68 -8.40 3.13
N MET A 70 15.77 -8.53 3.89
CA MET A 70 17.12 -8.74 3.35
C MET A 70 17.26 -10.06 2.60
N GLU A 71 16.65 -11.14 3.11
CA GLU A 71 16.62 -12.43 2.41
C GLU A 71 15.94 -12.36 1.03
N LYS A 72 15.04 -11.39 0.84
CA LYS A 72 14.38 -11.12 -0.44
C LYS A 72 15.16 -10.13 -1.33
N GLY A 73 16.27 -9.59 -0.84
CA GLY A 73 17.12 -8.65 -1.56
C GLY A 73 16.84 -7.18 -1.25
N ALA A 74 16.12 -6.88 -0.17
CA ALA A 74 15.94 -5.49 0.25
C ALA A 74 17.21 -4.93 0.89
N THR A 75 17.61 -3.73 0.46
CA THR A 75 18.79 -3.02 0.98
C THR A 75 18.43 -1.75 1.75
N HIS A 76 17.21 -1.26 1.55
CA HIS A 76 16.67 -0.05 2.14
C HIS A 76 15.32 -0.34 2.79
N TYR A 77 14.91 0.55 3.70
CA TYR A 77 13.57 0.65 4.21
C TYR A 77 13.05 2.08 4.07
N THR A 78 11.73 2.23 4.13
CA THR A 78 11.08 3.52 4.12
C THR A 78 9.82 3.49 4.99
N HIS A 79 9.60 4.57 5.72
CA HIS A 79 8.29 4.85 6.32
C HIS A 79 7.37 5.33 5.19
N TRP A 80 6.43 4.48 4.81
CA TRP A 80 5.52 4.69 3.69
C TRP A 80 4.23 5.33 4.20
N PHE A 81 3.89 6.53 3.72
CA PHE A 81 2.68 7.26 4.14
C PHE A 81 2.13 8.15 3.04
N GLN A 82 0.88 8.56 3.20
CA GLN A 82 0.16 9.44 2.28
C GLN A 82 -0.10 10.80 2.94
N PRO A 83 0.79 11.80 2.76
CA PRO A 83 0.56 13.16 3.23
C PRO A 83 -0.65 13.81 2.54
N MET A 84 -1.12 14.93 3.09
CA MET A 84 -2.23 15.73 2.51
C MET A 84 -1.91 16.37 1.13
N THR A 85 -0.74 16.10 0.54
CA THR A 85 -0.38 16.56 -0.81
C THR A 85 -0.98 15.69 -1.92
N GLY A 86 -1.65 14.57 -1.58
CA GLY A 86 -2.34 13.71 -2.55
C GLY A 86 -1.44 12.68 -3.25
N SER A 87 -0.18 12.58 -2.87
CA SER A 87 0.78 11.59 -3.36
C SER A 87 1.45 10.89 -2.19
N THR A 88 1.86 9.63 -2.38
CA THR A 88 2.69 8.91 -1.41
C THR A 88 4.04 9.62 -1.22
N ALA A 89 4.51 9.71 0.02
CA ALA A 89 5.85 10.17 0.35
C ALA A 89 6.70 9.00 0.85
N GLU A 90 7.97 8.99 0.41
CA GLU A 90 8.94 7.98 0.78
C GLU A 90 10.31 8.64 0.98
N LYS A 91 10.98 8.24 2.06
CA LYS A 91 12.41 8.50 2.29
C LYS A 91 13.09 7.16 2.49
N HIS A 92 14.07 6.83 1.65
CA HIS A 92 14.72 5.53 1.67
C HIS A 92 15.98 5.62 2.54
N ASP A 93 15.98 4.91 3.66
CA ASP A 93 17.11 4.78 4.56
C ASP A 93 17.73 3.37 4.39
N ALA A 94 19.05 3.29 4.28
CA ALA A 94 19.74 2.01 4.12
C ALA A 94 19.75 1.22 5.44
N PHE A 95 19.76 -0.11 5.36
CA PHE A 95 20.03 -0.95 6.54
C PHE A 95 21.48 -0.86 7.02
N LEU A 96 22.40 -0.45 6.14
CA LEU A 96 23.82 -0.33 6.44
C LEU A 96 24.07 0.69 7.57
N SER A 97 24.78 0.24 8.59
CA SER A 97 25.31 1.04 9.70
C SER A 97 26.77 0.70 9.90
N ILE A 98 27.56 1.63 10.41
CA ILE A 98 28.95 1.39 10.82
C ILE A 98 28.97 1.21 12.34
N ASP A 99 29.51 0.11 12.82
CA ASP A 99 29.64 -0.15 14.25
C ASP A 99 30.84 0.62 14.86
N ARG A 100 30.96 0.60 16.19
CA ARG A 100 31.96 1.42 16.92
C ARG A 100 33.41 1.14 16.53
N ASP A 101 33.70 -0.06 16.06
CA ASP A 101 35.01 -0.51 15.58
C ASP A 101 35.24 -0.24 14.08
N GLY A 102 34.26 0.36 13.39
CA GLY A 102 34.31 0.64 11.96
C GLY A 102 33.76 -0.49 11.08
N THR A 103 33.28 -1.60 11.65
CA THR A 103 32.75 -2.71 10.86
C THR A 103 31.37 -2.36 10.27
N PRO A 104 31.16 -2.54 8.95
CA PRO A 104 29.85 -2.39 8.35
C PRO A 104 28.93 -3.53 8.77
N ILE A 105 27.72 -3.20 9.21
CA ILE A 105 26.69 -4.14 9.65
C ILE A 105 25.31 -3.66 9.20
N GLU A 106 24.37 -4.58 8.98
CA GLU A 106 22.98 -4.23 8.70
C GLU A 106 22.16 -4.17 10.00
N ARG A 107 21.67 -2.98 10.32
CA ARG A 107 20.93 -2.68 11.55
C ARG A 107 19.57 -2.06 11.22
N PHE A 108 18.55 -2.55 11.91
CA PHE A 108 17.22 -1.95 11.93
C PHE A 108 16.65 -2.12 13.35
N SER A 109 16.55 -1.02 14.09
CA SER A 109 16.18 -1.03 15.50
C SER A 109 14.66 -0.92 15.71
N GLY A 110 14.20 -1.31 16.91
CA GLY A 110 12.81 -1.10 17.30
C GLY A 110 12.40 0.37 17.33
N GLU A 111 13.33 1.28 17.62
CA GLU A 111 13.12 2.73 17.56
C GLU A 111 12.85 3.17 16.11
N GLN A 112 13.69 2.74 15.17
CA GLN A 112 13.53 3.02 13.74
C GLN A 112 12.24 2.42 13.16
N LEU A 113 11.76 1.30 13.71
CA LEU A 113 10.48 0.70 13.33
C LEU A 113 9.29 1.48 13.88
N ILE A 114 9.27 1.78 15.18
CA ILE A 114 8.11 2.42 15.82
C ILE A 114 7.98 3.87 15.37
N GLN A 115 9.09 4.60 15.24
CA GLN A 115 9.10 6.02 14.96
C GLN A 115 10.19 6.41 13.96
N GLY A 116 9.80 7.12 12.91
CA GLY A 116 10.73 7.78 12.00
C GLY A 116 10.70 9.29 12.15
N GLU A 117 11.80 9.93 11.81
CA GLU A 117 11.89 11.39 11.66
C GLU A 117 12.12 11.74 10.18
N PRO A 118 11.07 11.80 9.34
CA PRO A 118 11.21 12.40 8.04
C PRO A 118 11.50 13.90 8.20
N ASP A 119 12.45 14.42 7.42
CA ASP A 119 12.59 15.87 7.28
C ASP A 119 11.31 16.39 6.61
N ALA A 120 10.53 17.14 7.37
CA ALA A 120 9.24 17.65 6.95
C ALA A 120 9.27 19.15 6.62
N SER A 121 10.46 19.76 6.62
CA SER A 121 10.69 21.16 6.27
C SER A 121 10.22 21.53 4.86
N SER A 122 10.19 20.53 3.96
CA SER A 122 9.84 20.72 2.54
C SER A 122 8.36 20.46 2.22
N PHE A 123 7.55 20.02 3.19
CA PHE A 123 6.10 19.88 2.95
C PHE A 123 5.43 21.26 2.93
N PRO A 124 4.42 21.48 2.06
CA PRO A 124 3.72 22.76 1.97
C PRO A 124 3.18 23.20 3.33
N SER A 125 3.75 24.27 3.89
CA SER A 125 3.40 24.80 5.22
C SER A 125 2.64 26.12 5.17
N GLY A 126 2.33 26.62 3.96
CA GLY A 126 1.70 27.94 3.76
C GLY A 126 2.56 29.12 4.26
N GLY A 127 3.85 28.92 4.48
CA GLY A 127 4.77 29.96 5.00
C GLY A 127 4.60 30.28 6.49
N MET A 128 3.79 29.51 7.22
CA MET A 128 3.46 29.80 8.63
C MET A 128 4.36 29.11 9.66
N ARG A 129 5.26 28.21 9.25
CA ARG A 129 6.11 27.42 10.16
C ARG A 129 7.57 27.79 9.99
N THR A 130 8.26 28.09 11.10
CA THR A 130 9.72 28.14 11.12
C THR A 130 10.31 26.75 10.90
N THR A 131 11.49 26.64 10.27
CA THR A 131 12.10 25.37 9.85
C THR A 131 12.27 24.34 10.97
N PHE A 132 12.45 24.77 12.23
CA PHE A 132 12.56 23.86 13.37
C PHE A 132 11.21 23.26 13.82
N GLU A 133 10.10 23.97 13.60
CA GLU A 133 8.72 23.51 13.90
C GLU A 133 8.11 22.72 12.75
N ALA A 134 8.76 22.74 11.58
CA ALA A 134 8.37 21.94 10.43
C ALA A 134 8.77 20.47 10.55
N ARG A 135 9.27 20.01 11.72
CA ARG A 135 9.52 18.58 11.97
C ARG A 135 8.21 17.81 12.01
N GLY A 136 8.23 16.64 11.39
CA GLY A 136 7.14 15.69 11.45
C GLY A 136 7.68 14.33 11.86
N TYR A 137 6.79 13.51 12.40
CA TYR A 137 7.11 12.19 12.92
C TYR A 137 6.26 11.16 12.22
N THR A 138 6.88 10.06 11.81
CA THR A 138 6.14 8.89 11.36
C THR A 138 5.99 7.91 12.51
N ALA A 139 4.87 7.22 12.57
CA ALA A 139 4.69 6.10 13.48
C ALA A 139 4.11 4.90 12.74
N TRP A 140 4.71 3.72 12.92
CA TRP A 140 4.22 2.50 12.27
C TRP A 140 2.81 2.15 12.73
N ASP A 141 1.92 1.89 11.77
CA ASP A 141 0.62 1.30 12.03
C ASP A 141 0.66 -0.21 11.72
N PRO A 142 0.75 -1.07 12.76
CA PRO A 142 0.85 -2.51 12.58
C PRO A 142 -0.46 -3.17 12.11
N SER A 143 -1.56 -2.41 11.98
CA SER A 143 -2.79 -2.92 11.35
C SER A 143 -2.64 -3.08 9.83
N SER A 144 -1.70 -2.35 9.21
CA SER A 144 -1.29 -2.54 7.82
C SER A 144 0.08 -3.23 7.79
N PRO A 145 0.21 -4.41 7.15
CA PRO A 145 1.48 -5.14 7.14
C PRO A 145 2.54 -4.40 6.33
N ALA A 146 3.80 -4.48 6.77
CA ALA A 146 4.93 -4.02 5.97
C ALA A 146 5.07 -4.87 4.70
N PHE A 147 5.59 -4.29 3.63
CA PHE A 147 5.70 -4.98 2.34
C PHE A 147 6.97 -4.55 1.60
N LEU A 148 7.35 -5.30 0.56
CA LEU A 148 8.48 -4.99 -0.29
C LEU A 148 7.99 -4.37 -1.59
N MET A 149 8.53 -3.20 -1.91
CA MET A 149 8.30 -2.55 -3.19
C MET A 149 9.55 -2.67 -4.07
N LYS A 150 9.35 -2.94 -5.36
CA LYS A 150 10.43 -2.96 -6.35
C LYS A 150 10.83 -1.53 -6.71
N GLY A 151 12.12 -1.20 -6.55
CA GLY A 151 12.73 0.06 -6.95
C GLY A 151 13.89 -0.22 -7.90
N GLY A 152 13.66 -0.16 -9.21
CA GLY A 152 14.65 -0.55 -10.21
C GLY A 152 15.06 -2.02 -10.04
N ASN A 153 16.33 -2.27 -9.74
CA ASN A 153 16.87 -3.63 -9.53
C ASN A 153 16.86 -4.09 -8.06
N ASN A 154 16.40 -3.25 -7.12
CA ASN A 154 16.44 -3.53 -5.68
C ASN A 154 15.02 -3.58 -5.09
N LEU A 155 14.90 -4.16 -3.90
CA LEU A 155 13.70 -4.05 -3.09
C LEU A 155 13.88 -3.03 -1.97
N THR A 156 12.80 -2.35 -1.62
CA THR A 156 12.71 -1.47 -0.45
C THR A 156 11.62 -1.99 0.49
N LEU A 157 11.94 -2.10 1.78
CA LEU A 157 10.97 -2.42 2.82
C LEU A 157 10.11 -1.19 3.12
N CYS A 158 8.85 -1.22 2.71
CA CYS A 158 7.86 -0.19 2.97
C CYS A 158 7.10 -0.50 4.27
N ILE A 159 7.16 0.43 5.22
CA ILE A 159 6.53 0.33 6.54
C ILE A 159 5.34 1.30 6.56
N PRO A 160 4.08 0.82 6.53
CA PRO A 160 2.91 1.69 6.51
C PRO A 160 2.81 2.52 7.79
N THR A 161 2.85 3.84 7.66
CA THR A 161 2.95 4.74 8.81
C THR A 161 1.90 5.84 8.77
N VAL A 162 1.59 6.35 9.96
CA VAL A 162 0.95 7.65 10.10
C VAL A 162 1.99 8.76 10.12
N PHE A 163 1.62 9.97 9.71
CA PHE A 163 2.51 11.13 9.73
C PHE A 163 1.87 12.32 10.47
N ILE A 164 2.54 12.78 11.52
CA ILE A 164 2.05 13.81 12.46
C ILE A 164 3.03 14.97 12.59
N SER A 165 2.51 16.16 12.88
CA SER A 165 3.32 17.35 13.15
C SER A 165 3.96 17.29 14.54
N TYR A 166 4.93 18.16 14.79
CA TYR A 166 5.51 18.36 16.12
C TYR A 166 4.46 18.66 17.21
N HIS A 167 3.36 19.33 16.85
CA HIS A 167 2.25 19.63 17.76
C HIS A 167 1.16 18.54 17.80
N GLY A 168 1.36 17.40 17.13
CA GLY A 168 0.41 16.28 17.13
C GLY A 168 -0.76 16.42 16.15
N GLU A 169 -0.68 17.35 15.20
CA GLU A 169 -1.66 17.47 14.13
C GLU A 169 -1.45 16.35 13.11
N ALA A 170 -2.54 15.84 12.53
CA ALA A 170 -2.44 14.89 11.45
C ALA A 170 -1.96 15.60 10.18
N LEU A 171 -0.87 15.11 9.59
CA LEU A 171 -0.33 15.61 8.31
C LEU A 171 -0.56 14.61 7.17
N ASP A 172 -1.36 13.57 7.42
CA ASP A 172 -1.67 12.47 6.51
C ASP A 172 -3.17 12.19 6.38
N SER A 173 -3.49 11.30 5.45
CA SER A 173 -4.85 10.77 5.26
C SER A 173 -5.16 9.59 6.20
N LYS A 174 -4.14 8.89 6.71
CA LYS A 174 -4.31 7.67 7.51
C LYS A 174 -4.74 7.97 8.94
N THR A 175 -4.19 9.00 9.60
CA THR A 175 -4.60 9.36 10.96
C THR A 175 -6.08 9.75 11.05
N PRO A 176 -6.62 10.63 10.18
CA PRO A 176 -8.04 10.95 10.19
C PRO A 176 -8.93 9.73 9.93
N LEU A 177 -8.52 8.82 9.02
CA LEU A 177 -9.24 7.58 8.75
C LEU A 177 -9.33 6.68 9.98
N LEU A 178 -8.21 6.42 10.66
CA LEU A 178 -8.16 5.59 11.87
C LEU A 178 -9.04 6.19 12.99
N ARG A 179 -8.99 7.52 13.18
CA ARG A 179 -9.84 8.24 14.15
C ARG A 179 -11.33 8.13 13.80
N SER A 180 -11.67 8.19 12.51
CA SER A 180 -13.04 8.01 12.03
C SER A 180 -13.55 6.60 12.31
N MET A 181 -12.75 5.57 12.01
CA MET A 181 -13.08 4.17 12.32
C MET A 181 -13.31 3.95 13.82
N ASP A 182 -12.49 4.56 14.68
CA ASP A 182 -12.67 4.52 16.14
C ASP A 182 -13.98 5.17 16.58
N ALA A 183 -14.33 6.32 16.01
CA ALA A 183 -15.56 7.05 16.34
C ALA A 183 -16.82 6.27 15.91
N VAL A 184 -16.80 5.68 14.72
CA VAL A 184 -17.85 4.77 14.23
C VAL A 184 -17.96 3.56 15.14
N SER A 185 -16.85 2.92 15.49
CA SER A 185 -16.87 1.76 16.38
C SER A 185 -17.48 2.06 17.75
N LYS A 186 -17.11 3.18 18.38
CA LYS A 186 -17.67 3.58 19.69
C LYS A 186 -19.17 3.81 19.61
N SER A 187 -19.62 4.49 18.56
CA SER A 187 -21.04 4.79 18.35
C SER A 187 -21.86 3.53 18.07
N ALA A 188 -21.31 2.62 17.27
CA ALA A 188 -21.93 1.33 16.95
C ALA A 188 -22.05 0.43 18.19
N ILE A 189 -21.03 0.36 19.04
CA ILE A 189 -21.08 -0.40 20.31
C ILE A 189 -22.22 0.11 21.20
N ARG A 190 -22.32 1.43 21.38
CA ARG A 190 -23.41 2.04 22.18
C ARG A 190 -24.79 1.66 21.65
N LEU A 191 -24.96 1.61 20.33
CA LEU A 191 -26.22 1.20 19.72
C LEU A 191 -26.48 -0.30 19.96
N LEU A 192 -25.47 -1.15 19.78
CA LEU A 192 -25.58 -2.59 19.98
C LEU A 192 -25.98 -2.94 21.42
N GLU A 193 -25.42 -2.25 22.42
CA GLU A 193 -25.81 -2.40 23.84
C GLU A 193 -27.30 -2.08 24.05
N ILE A 194 -27.81 -0.99 23.47
CA ILE A 194 -29.23 -0.62 23.53
C ILE A 194 -30.12 -1.68 22.86
N LEU A 195 -29.63 -2.30 21.78
CA LEU A 195 -30.31 -3.39 21.07
C LEU A 195 -30.20 -4.76 21.78
N GLY A 196 -29.57 -4.82 22.95
CA GLY A 196 -29.40 -6.05 23.74
C GLY A 196 -28.24 -6.95 23.32
N VAL A 197 -27.37 -6.48 22.40
CA VAL A 197 -26.16 -7.19 21.97
C VAL A 197 -24.99 -6.76 22.86
N ASN A 198 -24.78 -7.51 23.93
CA ASN A 198 -23.75 -7.21 24.93
C ASN A 198 -22.41 -7.90 24.62
N GLY A 199 -21.32 -7.35 25.16
CA GLY A 199 -19.98 -7.94 25.06
C GLY A 199 -19.20 -7.60 23.78
N VAL A 200 -19.73 -6.73 22.91
CA VAL A 200 -19.02 -6.25 21.72
C VAL A 200 -18.00 -5.18 22.12
N THR A 201 -16.72 -5.46 21.87
CA THR A 201 -15.62 -4.56 22.26
C THR A 201 -15.10 -3.69 21.10
N ARG A 202 -15.38 -4.09 19.85
CA ARG A 202 -14.93 -3.40 18.64
C ARG A 202 -15.86 -3.72 17.48
N VAL A 203 -16.17 -2.72 16.66
CA VAL A 203 -16.82 -2.87 15.36
C VAL A 203 -15.81 -2.50 14.28
N LYS A 204 -15.67 -3.35 13.27
CA LYS A 204 -14.78 -3.13 12.12
C LYS A 204 -15.59 -2.68 10.92
N THR A 205 -15.03 -1.76 10.16
CA THR A 205 -15.56 -1.30 8.87
C THR A 205 -14.77 -1.99 7.76
N PHE A 206 -15.46 -2.43 6.72
CA PHE A 206 -14.86 -3.00 5.53
C PHE A 206 -15.12 -2.07 4.33
N ALA A 207 -14.18 -2.00 3.40
CA ALA A 207 -14.31 -1.24 2.16
C ALA A 207 -13.97 -2.11 0.94
N GLY A 208 -14.87 -2.16 -0.04
CA GLY A 208 -14.61 -2.74 -1.36
C GLY A 208 -14.56 -1.60 -2.38
N CYS A 209 -13.35 -1.21 -2.77
CA CYS A 209 -13.16 -0.12 -3.72
C CYS A 209 -13.26 -0.64 -5.16
N GLU A 210 -13.93 0.09 -6.04
CA GLU A 210 -13.96 -0.19 -7.49
C GLU A 210 -13.10 0.87 -8.18
N GLN A 211 -11.98 0.45 -8.77
CA GLN A 211 -10.98 1.37 -9.33
C GLN A 211 -11.09 1.40 -10.85
N GLU A 212 -11.71 2.47 -11.35
CA GLU A 212 -11.71 2.79 -12.77
C GLU A 212 -10.44 3.52 -13.20
N TYR A 213 -10.04 3.34 -14.46
CA TYR A 213 -8.90 4.02 -15.08
C TYR A 213 -8.97 4.02 -16.61
N PHE A 214 -8.21 4.93 -17.23
CA PHE A 214 -8.02 4.98 -18.68
C PHE A 214 -6.62 4.52 -19.07
N LEU A 215 -6.49 3.82 -20.20
CA LEU A 215 -5.20 3.50 -20.80
C LEU A 215 -5.02 4.20 -22.15
N ILE A 216 -3.89 4.89 -22.31
CA ILE A 216 -3.51 5.55 -23.56
C ILE A 216 -2.16 4.98 -23.99
N ASP A 217 -2.03 4.61 -25.25
CA ASP A 217 -0.74 4.19 -25.78
C ASP A 217 0.30 5.31 -25.59
N LYS A 218 1.46 4.94 -25.04
CA LYS A 218 2.54 5.87 -24.68
C LYS A 218 2.92 6.80 -25.84
N LYS A 219 2.88 6.32 -27.08
CA LYS A 219 3.18 7.13 -28.27
C LYS A 219 2.20 8.30 -28.45
N PHE A 220 0.92 8.10 -28.14
CA PHE A 220 -0.09 9.16 -28.23
C PHE A 220 -0.10 10.05 -27.00
N TYR A 221 0.14 9.47 -25.81
CA TYR A 221 0.24 10.22 -24.57
C TYR A 221 1.34 11.30 -24.64
N THR A 222 2.55 10.94 -25.11
CA THR A 222 3.68 11.89 -25.20
C THR A 222 3.47 12.99 -26.25
N GLN A 223 2.58 12.80 -27.21
CA GLN A 223 2.21 13.81 -28.20
C GLN A 223 1.19 14.82 -27.67
N ARG A 224 0.69 14.64 -26.44
CA ARG A 224 -0.31 15.48 -25.79
C ARG A 224 0.27 16.15 -24.55
N PRO A 225 0.96 17.30 -24.70
CA PRO A 225 1.54 18.02 -23.57
C PRO A 225 0.53 18.34 -22.47
N ASP A 226 -0.72 18.59 -22.83
CA ASP A 226 -1.80 18.84 -21.89
C ASP A 226 -2.13 17.62 -21.02
N LEU A 227 -2.19 16.41 -21.60
CA LEU A 227 -2.31 15.17 -20.83
C LEU A 227 -1.09 14.95 -19.94
N VAL A 228 0.12 15.13 -20.47
CA VAL A 228 1.37 14.93 -19.72
C VAL A 228 1.48 15.85 -18.51
N MET A 229 1.07 17.10 -18.65
CA MET A 229 1.21 18.11 -17.59
C MET A 229 0.04 18.14 -16.60
N THR A 230 -1.17 17.80 -17.06
CA THR A 230 -2.39 18.03 -16.26
C THR A 230 -3.16 16.75 -15.93
N GLY A 231 -2.75 15.60 -16.47
CA GLY A 231 -3.47 14.34 -16.30
C GLY A 231 -4.82 14.27 -17.03
N ARG A 232 -5.17 15.30 -17.81
CA ARG A 232 -6.42 15.38 -18.59
C ARG A 232 -6.21 16.14 -19.89
N THR A 233 -7.10 15.96 -20.85
CA THR A 233 -7.11 16.78 -22.07
C THR A 233 -7.65 18.18 -21.75
N LEU A 234 -6.97 19.23 -22.21
CA LEU A 234 -7.44 20.63 -22.07
C LEU A 234 -8.21 21.09 -23.31
N LEU A 235 -7.88 20.53 -24.47
CA LEU A 235 -8.46 20.86 -25.76
C LEU A 235 -8.71 19.56 -26.55
N GLY A 236 -9.73 19.56 -27.38
CA GLY A 236 -10.05 18.43 -28.26
C GLY A 236 -11.52 18.38 -28.63
N ALA A 237 -11.81 17.80 -29.79
CA ALA A 237 -13.18 17.46 -30.13
C ALA A 237 -13.68 16.35 -29.18
N LEU A 238 -14.97 16.38 -28.86
CA LEU A 238 -15.61 15.28 -28.15
C LEU A 238 -15.45 13.98 -28.94
N PRO A 239 -15.34 12.83 -28.27
CA PRO A 239 -15.24 11.56 -28.97
C PRO A 239 -16.48 11.37 -29.85
N PRO A 240 -16.33 10.83 -31.08
CA PRO A 240 -17.44 10.63 -32.00
C PRO A 240 -18.52 9.68 -31.43
N LYS A 241 -18.18 8.91 -30.39
CA LYS A 241 -19.10 8.12 -29.58
C LYS A 241 -18.77 8.34 -28.10
N GLY A 242 -19.74 8.79 -27.31
CA GLY A 242 -19.62 8.98 -25.85
C GLY A 242 -19.98 7.71 -25.07
N GLN A 243 -20.51 7.86 -23.85
CA GLN A 243 -21.04 6.78 -23.00
C GLN A 243 -22.38 6.21 -23.52
N GLN A 244 -22.47 5.94 -24.82
CA GLN A 244 -23.71 5.53 -25.51
C GLN A 244 -23.60 4.13 -26.10
N LEU A 245 -22.41 3.51 -26.02
CA LEU A 245 -22.17 2.14 -26.46
C LEU A 245 -22.31 1.19 -25.27
N GLU A 246 -23.51 0.66 -25.08
CA GLU A 246 -23.74 -0.46 -24.16
C GLU A 246 -22.90 -1.70 -24.56
N ASP A 247 -22.51 -1.80 -25.83
CA ASP A 247 -21.72 -2.90 -26.41
C ASP A 247 -20.26 -3.00 -25.89
N HIS A 248 -19.73 -1.93 -25.28
CA HIS A 248 -18.35 -1.91 -24.76
C HIS A 248 -18.25 -2.45 -23.33
N TYR A 249 -19.31 -2.30 -22.55
CA TYR A 249 -19.39 -2.83 -21.19
C TYR A 249 -19.45 -4.36 -21.27
N PHE A 250 -18.46 -5.04 -20.67
CA PHE A 250 -18.21 -6.48 -20.82
C PHE A 250 -17.88 -6.99 -22.23
N GLY A 251 -17.53 -6.11 -23.17
CA GLY A 251 -16.96 -6.53 -24.46
C GLY A 251 -15.60 -7.24 -24.30
N SER A 252 -15.04 -7.80 -25.38
CA SER A 252 -13.70 -8.41 -25.33
C SER A 252 -12.63 -7.36 -25.01
N ILE A 253 -11.81 -7.60 -23.99
CA ILE A 253 -10.66 -6.74 -23.66
C ILE A 253 -9.58 -6.92 -24.74
N PRO A 254 -9.00 -5.85 -25.31
CA PRO A 254 -7.90 -5.96 -26.26
C PRO A 254 -6.70 -6.72 -25.66
N ASP A 255 -6.07 -7.64 -26.41
CA ASP A 255 -5.00 -8.51 -25.90
C ASP A 255 -3.88 -7.76 -25.17
N ARG A 256 -3.41 -6.64 -25.72
CA ARG A 256 -2.38 -5.78 -25.09
C ARG A 256 -2.81 -5.23 -23.73
N VAL A 257 -4.09 -4.92 -23.56
CA VAL A 257 -4.63 -4.43 -22.29
C VAL A 257 -4.80 -5.60 -21.32
N LEU A 258 -5.23 -6.76 -21.81
CA LEU A 258 -5.35 -7.95 -20.99
C LEU A 258 -4.00 -8.39 -20.43
N GLU A 259 -2.92 -8.35 -21.24
CA GLU A 259 -1.54 -8.61 -20.78
C GLU A 259 -1.13 -7.63 -19.67
N PHE A 260 -1.38 -6.32 -19.86
CA PHE A 260 -1.14 -5.31 -18.82
C PHE A 260 -1.93 -5.62 -17.52
N MET A 261 -3.22 -5.92 -17.63
CA MET A 261 -4.05 -6.25 -16.47
C MET A 261 -3.56 -7.50 -15.74
N GLN A 262 -3.06 -8.50 -16.47
CA GLN A 262 -2.50 -9.72 -15.87
C GLN A 262 -1.22 -9.43 -15.09
N GLU A 263 -0.34 -8.57 -15.62
CA GLU A 263 0.87 -8.13 -14.91
C GLU A 263 0.51 -7.34 -13.64
N VAL A 264 -0.45 -6.41 -13.73
CA VAL A 264 -0.96 -5.67 -12.56
C VAL A 264 -1.51 -6.61 -11.51
N GLU A 265 -2.39 -7.54 -11.88
CA GLU A 265 -2.94 -8.55 -10.96
C GLU A 265 -1.85 -9.37 -10.29
N GLN A 266 -0.84 -9.80 -11.04
CA GLN A 266 0.29 -10.56 -10.49
C GLN A 266 1.03 -9.77 -9.40
N GLU A 267 1.35 -8.50 -9.66
CA GLU A 267 2.00 -7.63 -8.66
C GLU A 267 1.09 -7.35 -7.45
N LEU A 268 -0.22 -7.16 -7.66
CA LEU A 268 -1.20 -7.02 -6.57
C LEU A 268 -1.24 -8.29 -5.70
N TYR A 269 -1.26 -9.47 -6.31
CA TYR A 269 -1.23 -10.73 -5.57
C TYR A 269 0.07 -10.91 -4.79
N LEU A 270 1.23 -10.54 -5.35
CA LEU A 270 2.50 -10.58 -4.62
C LEU A 270 2.45 -9.72 -3.35
N LEU A 271 1.81 -8.55 -3.42
CA LEU A 271 1.57 -7.65 -2.28
C LEU A 271 0.42 -8.10 -1.36
N GLY A 272 -0.31 -9.16 -1.73
CA GLY A 272 -1.42 -9.68 -0.94
C GLY A 272 -2.72 -8.88 -1.08
N ILE A 273 -2.87 -8.12 -2.16
CA ILE A 273 -4.09 -7.39 -2.51
C ILE A 273 -5.04 -8.35 -3.25
N PRO A 274 -6.28 -8.59 -2.78
CA PRO A 274 -7.17 -9.62 -3.31
C PRO A 274 -7.94 -9.15 -4.54
N ALA A 275 -7.24 -8.73 -5.61
CA ALA A 275 -7.86 -8.39 -6.89
C ALA A 275 -8.76 -9.53 -7.38
N LYS A 276 -10.01 -9.20 -7.76
CA LYS A 276 -11.02 -10.23 -8.04
C LYS A 276 -11.68 -10.06 -9.40
N THR A 277 -12.02 -8.84 -9.76
CA THR A 277 -12.77 -8.52 -10.97
C THR A 277 -11.99 -7.52 -11.81
N ARG A 278 -12.00 -7.72 -13.13
CA ARG A 278 -11.55 -6.76 -14.13
C ARG A 278 -12.49 -6.77 -15.33
N HIS A 279 -12.77 -5.60 -15.91
CA HIS A 279 -13.54 -5.50 -17.15
C HIS A 279 -13.28 -4.19 -17.89
N ASN A 280 -13.80 -4.11 -19.12
CA ASN A 280 -13.99 -2.85 -19.83
C ASN A 280 -15.09 -2.04 -19.16
N GLU A 281 -14.92 -0.72 -19.15
CA GLU A 281 -15.96 0.23 -18.78
C GLU A 281 -16.67 0.81 -20.02
N VAL A 282 -17.68 1.64 -19.80
CA VAL A 282 -18.55 2.18 -20.86
C VAL A 282 -17.79 3.07 -21.85
N ALA A 283 -16.82 3.87 -21.39
CA ALA A 283 -16.07 4.74 -22.30
C ALA A 283 -14.93 3.99 -23.03
N PRO A 284 -14.58 4.41 -24.27
CA PRO A 284 -13.45 3.82 -24.98
C PRO A 284 -12.15 3.92 -24.17
N HIS A 285 -11.45 2.80 -24.07
CA HIS A 285 -10.21 2.67 -23.29
C HIS A 285 -10.34 2.97 -21.78
N GLN A 286 -11.56 2.89 -21.24
CA GLN A 286 -11.83 2.87 -19.81
C GLN A 286 -11.93 1.42 -19.34
N PHE A 287 -11.39 1.14 -18.16
CA PHE A 287 -11.36 -0.18 -17.56
C PHE A 287 -11.54 -0.07 -16.05
N GLU A 288 -11.86 -1.20 -15.42
CA GLU A 288 -12.02 -1.31 -13.97
C GLU A 288 -11.22 -2.49 -13.42
N ILE A 289 -10.72 -2.33 -12.18
CA ILE A 289 -10.26 -3.42 -11.33
C ILE A 289 -10.85 -3.27 -9.92
N ALA A 290 -11.36 -4.37 -9.36
CA ALA A 290 -11.96 -4.40 -8.03
C ALA A 290 -11.41 -5.58 -7.20
N PRO A 291 -10.87 -5.32 -5.99
CA PRO A 291 -10.55 -6.35 -5.01
C PRO A 291 -11.77 -6.80 -4.20
N ILE A 292 -11.60 -7.89 -3.45
CA ILE A 292 -12.50 -8.24 -2.35
C ILE A 292 -12.38 -7.15 -1.27
N PHE A 293 -13.48 -6.87 -0.56
CA PHE A 293 -13.48 -5.92 0.55
C PHE A 293 -12.50 -6.32 1.67
N GLU A 294 -11.87 -5.32 2.31
CA GLU A 294 -10.94 -5.48 3.44
C GLU A 294 -11.27 -4.54 4.61
#